data_AF-A0A920LL85-F1
#
_entry.id   AF-A0A920LL85-F1
#
_cell.length_a   1.000
_cell.length_b   1.000
_cell.length_c   1.000
_cell.angle_alpha   90.00
_cell.angle_beta   90.00
_cell.angle_gamma   90.00
#
_symmetry.space_group_name_H-M   'P 1'
#
loop_
_entity.id
_entity.type
_entity.pdbx_description
1 polymer ?
#
loop_
_entity_poly.entity_id
_entity_poly.type
_entity_poly.pdbx_seq_one_letter_code
_entity_poly.pdbx_strand_id
1 'polypeptide(L)'
;MAKGFTVKAKNPKKKTPSKPEWDYALARALVKGKTIVFCLPGRGVSYNFLKSFVTLAFDLVQAGAAIQISQDYSSMVNFARCKCLGANVLRGPNQIPWDGKLKYDYQLWIDSDIVFNTEKFYQLILNAIPEQAVTKEEVYQPEVDEKGVPLKNEDGTDKTKLAGFKLHVDPEKERQIVAGWYCTEDGKTTSVAHWLDENDFRGNGGVMNHETIESISKRKKPFTVDYTGFGWLLIKKGVFENEGMPYPWFAPKMQVFESGEVQDMCGEDVSFCLDAKEAGFEIWCDPRIRVGHEKTRII
;
A
#
# COMPACT_ATOMS: atom_id res chain seq x y z
N MET A 1 20.30 57.55 32.64
CA MET A 1 18.95 57.01 32.43
C MET A 1 18.96 56.08 31.22
N ALA A 2 18.97 54.77 31.42
CA ALA A 2 18.84 53.78 30.35
C ALA A 2 17.42 53.21 30.39
N LYS A 3 16.66 53.39 29.29
CA LYS A 3 15.28 52.93 29.14
C LYS A 3 15.25 51.40 29.11
N GLY A 4 14.58 50.77 30.08
CA GLY A 4 14.36 49.32 30.10
C GLY A 4 13.42 48.89 28.98
N PHE A 5 13.87 47.98 28.11
CA PHE A 5 13.02 47.26 27.17
C PHE A 5 12.46 46.02 27.86
N THR A 6 11.14 45.96 28.04
CA THR A 6 10.44 44.75 28.48
C THR A 6 9.97 43.97 27.27
N VAL A 7 10.58 42.81 27.01
CA VAL A 7 10.11 41.86 26.00
C VAL A 7 8.92 41.10 26.57
N LYS A 8 7.71 41.40 26.10
CA LYS A 8 6.52 40.59 26.40
C LYS A 8 6.59 39.29 25.59
N ALA A 9 7.07 38.21 26.22
CA ALA A 9 6.95 36.87 25.64
C ALA A 9 5.46 36.53 25.47
N LYS A 10 5.04 36.18 24.24
CA LYS A 10 3.70 35.62 24.01
C LYS A 10 3.63 34.27 24.72
N ASN A 11 2.64 34.09 25.59
CA ASN A 11 2.37 32.80 26.21
C ASN A 11 2.23 31.72 25.12
N PRO A 12 2.85 30.53 25.29
CA PRO A 12 2.72 29.45 24.33
C PRO A 12 1.24 29.10 24.16
N LYS A 13 0.74 29.18 22.92
CA LYS A 13 -0.59 28.68 22.59
C LYS A 13 -0.63 27.22 23.00
N LYS A 14 -1.53 26.85 23.93
CA LYS A 14 -1.85 25.44 24.21
C LYS A 14 -2.19 24.79 22.86
N LYS A 15 -1.33 23.88 22.38
CA LYS A 15 -1.63 23.08 21.19
C LYS A 15 -2.89 22.28 21.54
N THR A 16 -3.99 22.56 20.86
CA THR A 16 -5.13 21.63 20.80
C THR A 16 -4.56 20.27 20.41
N PRO A 17 -4.90 19.16 21.10
CA PRO A 17 -4.42 17.85 20.70
C PRO A 17 -4.82 17.65 19.23
N SER A 18 -3.83 17.59 18.34
CA SER A 18 -4.08 17.36 16.92
C SER A 18 -4.77 16.01 16.78
N LYS A 19 -5.85 15.95 15.98
CA LYS A 19 -6.44 14.66 15.55
C LYS A 19 -5.28 13.75 15.12
N PRO A 20 -5.19 12.50 15.61
CA PRO A 20 -4.12 11.60 15.22
C PRO A 20 -4.09 11.51 13.69
N GLU A 21 -2.89 11.56 13.13
CA GLU A 21 -2.68 11.63 11.69
C GLU A 21 -3.26 10.42 10.94
N TRP A 22 -3.37 9.29 11.64
CA TRP A 22 -3.87 8.01 11.15
C TRP A 22 -4.85 7.38 12.14
N ASP A 23 -5.97 6.85 11.63
CA ASP A 23 -6.93 6.10 12.41
C ASP A 23 -6.62 4.58 12.33
N TYR A 24 -5.66 4.13 13.14
CA TYR A 24 -5.29 2.72 13.17
C TYR A 24 -6.37 1.81 13.75
N ALA A 25 -7.35 2.34 14.49
CA ALA A 25 -8.48 1.56 14.95
C ALA A 25 -9.41 1.23 13.78
N LEU A 26 -9.67 2.22 12.91
CA LEU A 26 -10.37 1.99 11.65
C LEU A 26 -9.60 1.01 10.76
N ALA A 27 -8.28 1.16 10.60
CA ALA A 27 -7.48 0.25 9.79
C ALA A 27 -7.61 -1.22 10.25
N ARG A 28 -7.53 -1.47 11.57
CA ARG A 28 -7.76 -2.80 12.15
C ARG A 28 -9.17 -3.33 11.89
N ALA A 29 -10.17 -2.47 11.96
CA ALA A 29 -11.56 -2.86 11.65
C ALA A 29 -11.75 -3.19 10.16
N LEU A 30 -11.08 -2.47 9.26
CA LEU A 30 -11.16 -2.69 7.80
C LEU A 30 -10.48 -4.00 7.35
N VAL A 31 -9.43 -4.45 8.05
CA VAL A 31 -8.75 -5.71 7.72
C VAL A 31 -9.45 -6.93 8.33
N LYS A 32 -10.36 -6.75 9.27
CA LYS A 32 -11.06 -7.85 9.93
C LYS A 32 -11.83 -8.68 8.90
N GLY A 33 -11.58 -9.98 8.88
CA GLY A 33 -12.19 -10.94 7.95
C GLY A 33 -11.63 -10.90 6.53
N LYS A 34 -10.59 -10.09 6.27
CA LYS A 34 -9.90 -10.02 4.97
C LYS A 34 -8.79 -11.05 4.90
N THR A 35 -8.54 -11.56 3.70
CA THR A 35 -7.37 -12.41 3.43
C THR A 35 -6.29 -11.63 2.69
N ILE A 36 -5.11 -11.53 3.30
CA ILE A 36 -3.94 -10.83 2.75
C ILE A 36 -2.89 -11.87 2.31
N VAL A 37 -2.47 -11.81 1.05
CA VAL A 37 -1.37 -12.64 0.53
C VAL A 37 -0.09 -11.83 0.48
N PHE A 38 0.91 -12.24 1.24
CA PHE A 38 2.26 -11.66 1.19
C PHE A 38 3.01 -12.25 0.00
N CYS A 39 3.32 -11.41 -1.00
CA CYS A 39 4.08 -11.78 -2.19
C CYS A 39 5.55 -11.42 -1.95
N LEU A 40 6.40 -12.43 -1.73
CA LEU A 40 7.78 -12.27 -1.28
C LEU A 40 8.75 -12.87 -2.31
N PRO A 41 9.21 -12.12 -3.33
CA PRO A 41 10.20 -12.64 -4.27
C PRO A 41 11.58 -12.72 -3.62
N GLY A 42 12.33 -13.80 -3.88
CA GLY A 42 13.70 -13.96 -3.38
C GLY A 42 13.89 -15.16 -2.45
N ARG A 43 15.14 -15.61 -2.21
CA ARG A 43 15.43 -16.83 -1.41
C ARG A 43 15.57 -16.61 0.09
N GLY A 44 15.74 -15.36 0.53
CA GLY A 44 16.12 -15.06 1.90
C GLY A 44 15.86 -13.61 2.25
N VAL A 45 15.86 -13.33 3.54
CA VAL A 45 15.57 -12.02 4.13
C VAL A 45 16.49 -11.78 5.31
N SER A 46 16.68 -10.53 5.72
CA SER A 46 17.47 -10.20 6.91
C SER A 46 16.70 -10.51 8.20
N TYR A 47 17.40 -10.61 9.34
CA TYR A 47 16.73 -10.73 10.65
C TYR A 47 15.87 -9.52 10.98
N ASN A 48 16.19 -8.35 10.42
CA ASN A 48 15.37 -7.15 10.57
C ASN A 48 14.03 -7.34 9.86
N PHE A 49 14.04 -7.78 8.60
CA PHE A 49 12.84 -8.15 7.88
C PHE A 49 12.02 -9.21 8.62
N LEU A 50 12.66 -10.31 9.06
CA LEU A 50 11.97 -11.40 9.73
C LEU A 50 11.22 -10.94 10.98
N LYS A 51 11.86 -10.12 11.83
CA LYS A 51 11.21 -9.54 13.02
C LYS A 51 9.99 -8.69 12.63
N SER A 52 10.15 -7.77 11.68
CA SER A 52 9.06 -6.92 11.20
C SER A 52 7.91 -7.72 10.61
N PHE A 53 8.21 -8.75 9.81
CA PHE A 53 7.22 -9.62 9.20
C PHE A 53 6.46 -10.44 10.23
N VAL A 54 7.14 -11.05 11.21
CA VAL A 54 6.50 -11.83 12.27
C VAL A 54 5.56 -10.94 13.10
N THR A 55 6.00 -9.73 13.47
CA THR A 55 5.13 -8.78 14.18
C THR A 55 3.91 -8.41 13.35
N LEU A 56 4.08 -8.06 12.07
CA LEU A 56 2.97 -7.76 11.17
C LEU A 56 1.99 -8.95 11.08
N ALA A 57 2.49 -10.17 10.88
CA ALA A 57 1.67 -11.38 10.80
C ALA A 57 0.82 -11.59 12.06
N PHE A 58 1.41 -11.47 13.25
CA PHE A 58 0.67 -11.57 14.52
C PHE A 58 -0.38 -10.47 14.65
N ASP A 59 -0.03 -9.22 14.32
CA ASP A 59 -0.96 -8.09 14.42
C ASP A 59 -2.17 -8.24 13.48
N LEU A 60 -1.97 -8.79 12.27
CA LEU A 60 -3.06 -9.04 11.33
C LEU A 60 -3.98 -10.16 11.80
N VAL A 61 -3.41 -11.26 12.30
CA VAL A 61 -4.21 -12.37 12.85
C VAL A 61 -5.00 -11.90 14.07
N GLN A 62 -4.40 -11.10 14.96
CA GLN A 62 -5.10 -10.50 16.11
C GLN A 62 -6.19 -9.51 15.68
N ALA A 63 -6.01 -8.79 14.57
CA ALA A 63 -7.05 -7.95 13.96
C ALA A 63 -8.15 -8.76 13.25
N GLY A 64 -8.04 -10.09 13.21
CA GLY A 64 -9.02 -10.99 12.62
C GLY A 64 -8.90 -11.14 11.10
N ALA A 65 -7.75 -10.78 10.52
CA ALA A 65 -7.43 -11.07 9.12
C ALA A 65 -6.84 -12.49 8.98
N ALA A 66 -7.04 -13.10 7.82
CA ALA A 66 -6.30 -14.28 7.40
C ALA A 66 -5.08 -13.85 6.58
N ILE A 67 -3.99 -14.61 6.70
CA ILE A 67 -2.75 -14.35 5.97
C ILE A 67 -2.30 -15.59 5.21
N GLN A 68 -1.65 -15.37 4.07
CA GLN A 68 -0.99 -16.40 3.27
C GLN A 68 0.35 -15.87 2.78
N ILE A 69 1.31 -16.75 2.56
CA ILE A 69 2.63 -16.39 2.03
C ILE A 69 2.77 -17.03 0.66
N SER A 70 3.11 -16.23 -0.34
CA SER A 70 3.47 -16.67 -1.67
C SER A 70 4.90 -16.22 -1.98
N GLN A 71 5.84 -17.14 -1.84
CA GLN A 71 7.27 -16.91 -2.02
C GLN A 71 7.77 -17.82 -3.14
N ASP A 72 8.55 -17.25 -4.06
CA ASP A 72 9.30 -18.02 -5.05
C ASP A 72 10.55 -17.24 -5.47
N TYR A 73 11.41 -17.88 -6.25
CA TYR A 73 12.66 -17.32 -6.73
C TYR A 73 12.94 -17.66 -8.20
N SER A 74 13.59 -16.71 -8.84
CA SER A 74 14.29 -16.86 -10.11
C SER A 74 15.48 -15.90 -10.11
N SER A 75 16.53 -16.22 -10.87
CA SER A 75 17.61 -15.27 -11.15
C SER A 75 17.14 -14.09 -12.02
N MET A 76 15.99 -14.23 -12.70
CA MET A 76 15.29 -13.15 -13.40
C MET A 76 14.14 -12.65 -12.52
N VAL A 77 14.20 -11.39 -12.10
CA VAL A 77 13.23 -10.80 -11.15
C VAL A 77 11.79 -10.85 -11.67
N ASN A 78 11.58 -10.58 -12.96
CA ASN A 78 10.26 -10.68 -13.59
C ASN A 78 9.66 -12.08 -13.50
N PHE A 79 10.47 -13.13 -13.65
CA PHE A 79 10.01 -14.50 -13.45
C PHE A 79 9.72 -14.77 -11.96
N ALA A 80 10.55 -14.27 -11.05
CA ALA A 80 10.31 -14.43 -9.62
C ALA A 80 8.95 -13.83 -9.21
N ARG A 81 8.63 -12.61 -9.67
CA ARG A 81 7.33 -11.98 -9.42
C ARG A 81 6.17 -12.76 -10.05
N CYS A 82 6.28 -13.19 -11.30
CA CYS A 82 5.26 -14.04 -11.93
C CYS A 82 5.01 -15.34 -11.13
N LYS A 83 6.08 -15.98 -10.63
CA LYS A 83 5.95 -17.21 -9.84
C LYS A 83 5.31 -16.98 -8.47
N CYS A 84 5.51 -15.82 -7.84
CA CYS A 84 4.75 -15.43 -6.65
C CYS A 84 3.23 -15.41 -6.90
N LEU A 85 2.77 -15.29 -8.14
CA LEU A 85 1.35 -15.40 -8.52
C LEU A 85 0.95 -16.80 -9.00
N GLY A 86 1.84 -17.79 -8.89
CA GLY A 86 1.58 -19.15 -9.35
C GLY A 86 1.59 -19.31 -10.88
N ALA A 87 2.24 -18.40 -11.62
CA ALA A 87 2.30 -18.46 -13.08
C ALA A 87 2.85 -19.79 -13.61
N ASN A 88 2.27 -20.27 -14.71
CA ASN A 88 2.75 -21.44 -15.42
C ASN A 88 2.76 -21.17 -16.93
N VAL A 89 3.93 -21.29 -17.56
CA VAL A 89 4.15 -21.00 -18.99
C VAL A 89 3.26 -21.83 -19.94
N LEU A 90 2.70 -22.96 -19.48
CA LEU A 90 1.88 -23.86 -20.29
C LEU A 90 0.38 -23.46 -20.32
N ARG A 91 -0.03 -22.43 -19.59
CA ARG A 91 -1.45 -22.08 -19.39
C ARG A 91 -1.93 -20.88 -20.22
N GLY A 92 -1.06 -20.34 -21.08
CA GLY A 92 -1.40 -19.22 -21.97
C GLY A 92 -1.54 -17.86 -21.27
N PRO A 93 -1.98 -16.81 -21.97
CA PRO A 93 -2.00 -15.45 -21.45
C PRO A 93 -3.15 -15.15 -20.47
N ASN A 94 -4.26 -15.90 -20.52
CA ASN A 94 -5.46 -15.61 -19.71
C ASN A 94 -5.41 -16.26 -18.32
N GLN A 95 -4.21 -16.42 -17.78
CA GLN A 95 -4.02 -16.92 -16.42
C GLN A 95 -4.47 -15.88 -15.40
N ILE A 96 -4.93 -16.36 -14.26
CA ILE A 96 -5.20 -15.53 -13.08
C ILE A 96 -4.33 -16.02 -11.91
N PRO A 97 -4.05 -15.17 -10.91
CA PRO A 97 -3.24 -15.57 -9.75
C PRO A 97 -3.72 -16.87 -9.12
N TRP A 98 -2.77 -17.81 -8.95
CA TRP A 98 -2.96 -19.14 -8.36
C TRP A 98 -4.09 -19.96 -8.97
N ASP A 99 -4.39 -19.77 -10.26
CA ASP A 99 -5.53 -20.35 -10.97
C ASP A 99 -6.89 -20.05 -10.32
N GLY A 100 -6.99 -18.97 -9.54
CA GLY A 100 -8.20 -18.63 -8.77
C GLY A 100 -8.49 -19.58 -7.60
N LYS A 101 -7.58 -20.52 -7.29
CA LYS A 101 -7.75 -21.50 -6.20
C LYS A 101 -7.53 -20.88 -4.83
N LEU A 102 -6.73 -19.82 -4.75
CA LEU A 102 -6.49 -19.07 -3.52
C LEU A 102 -7.49 -17.94 -3.39
N LYS A 103 -8.32 -17.97 -2.34
CA LYS A 103 -9.21 -16.85 -2.00
C LYS A 103 -8.43 -15.78 -1.28
N TYR A 104 -8.48 -14.54 -1.78
CA TYR A 104 -7.82 -13.39 -1.18
C TYR A 104 -8.60 -12.09 -1.42
N ASP A 105 -8.29 -11.05 -0.64
CA ASP A 105 -8.79 -9.69 -0.83
C ASP A 105 -7.68 -8.76 -1.33
N TYR A 106 -6.46 -8.91 -0.79
CA TYR A 106 -5.31 -8.08 -1.13
C TYR A 106 -4.03 -8.91 -1.27
N GLN A 107 -3.13 -8.43 -2.13
CA GLN A 107 -1.74 -8.83 -2.21
C GLN A 107 -0.88 -7.72 -1.62
N LEU A 108 0.01 -8.04 -0.69
CA LEU A 108 1.05 -7.12 -0.24
C LEU A 108 2.39 -7.62 -0.78
N TRP A 109 2.99 -6.83 -1.67
CA TRP A 109 4.30 -7.08 -2.21
C TRP A 109 5.35 -6.41 -1.32
N ILE A 110 6.35 -7.21 -0.93
CA ILE A 110 7.45 -6.77 -0.09
C ILE A 110 8.75 -7.35 -0.64
N ASP A 111 9.69 -6.48 -0.99
CA ASP A 111 11.05 -6.90 -1.36
C ASP A 111 11.85 -7.23 -0.09
N SER A 112 12.80 -8.16 -0.20
CA SER A 112 13.53 -8.74 0.95
C SER A 112 14.40 -7.76 1.73
N ASP A 113 14.70 -6.60 1.15
CA ASP A 113 15.55 -5.54 1.71
C ASP A 113 14.73 -4.33 2.22
N ILE A 114 13.42 -4.45 2.31
CA ILE A 114 12.55 -3.39 2.82
C ILE A 114 12.45 -3.43 4.34
N VAL A 115 12.59 -2.27 4.96
CA VAL A 115 12.51 -2.09 6.42
C VAL A 115 11.20 -1.40 6.77
N PHE A 116 10.31 -2.12 7.45
CA PHE A 116 8.93 -1.68 7.71
C PHE A 116 8.48 -2.05 9.14
N ASN A 117 7.27 -1.59 9.50
CA ASN A 117 6.55 -2.01 10.69
C ASN A 117 5.04 -2.13 10.39
N THR A 118 4.24 -2.63 11.34
CA THR A 118 2.79 -2.83 11.17
C THR A 118 2.04 -1.54 10.83
N GLU A 119 2.44 -0.41 11.39
CA GLU A 119 1.78 0.87 11.10
C GLU A 119 1.86 1.22 9.61
N LYS A 120 2.99 0.94 8.95
CA LYS A 120 3.15 1.16 7.51
C LYS A 120 2.18 0.34 6.68
N PHE A 121 1.81 -0.85 7.13
CA PHE A 121 0.76 -1.64 6.49
C PHE A 121 -0.62 -1.02 6.70
N TYR A 122 -0.96 -0.63 7.94
CA TYR A 122 -2.25 0.03 8.21
C TYR A 122 -2.41 1.34 7.45
N GLN A 123 -1.32 2.09 7.23
CA GLN A 123 -1.34 3.29 6.39
C GLN A 123 -1.67 2.95 4.93
N LEU A 124 -1.17 1.83 4.38
CA LEU A 124 -1.59 1.36 3.04
C LEU A 124 -3.08 1.05 3.00
N ILE A 125 -3.63 0.39 4.02
CA ILE A 125 -5.07 0.07 4.09
C ILE A 125 -5.92 1.34 4.16
N LEU A 126 -5.53 2.33 4.99
CA LEU A 126 -6.24 3.61 5.07
C LEU A 126 -6.11 4.44 3.79
N ASN A 127 -5.06 4.23 3.01
CA ASN A 127 -4.91 4.84 1.71
C ASN A 127 -5.76 4.11 0.66
N ALA A 128 -5.82 2.78 0.67
CA ALA A 128 -6.65 1.95 -0.21
C ALA A 128 -8.15 2.15 0.02
N ILE A 129 -8.56 2.29 1.28
CA ILE A 129 -9.93 2.55 1.70
C ILE A 129 -9.96 3.88 2.45
N PRO A 130 -9.99 5.01 1.72
CA PRO A 130 -9.96 6.34 2.34
C PRO A 130 -11.25 6.63 3.10
N GLU A 131 -11.24 7.61 4.01
CA GLU A 131 -12.37 7.92 4.91
C GLU A 131 -13.70 8.12 4.14
N GLN A 132 -13.66 8.75 2.96
CA GLN A 132 -14.84 8.94 2.11
C GLN A 132 -15.44 7.65 1.51
N ALA A 133 -14.69 6.55 1.52
CA ALA A 133 -15.15 5.23 1.08
C ALA A 133 -15.87 4.46 2.21
N VAL A 134 -15.86 4.95 3.45
CA VAL A 134 -16.40 4.23 4.61
C VAL A 134 -17.63 4.93 5.16
N THR A 135 -18.72 4.16 5.30
CA THR A 135 -19.89 4.57 6.10
C THR A 135 -20.01 3.68 7.34
N LYS A 136 -20.45 4.29 8.45
CA LYS A 136 -20.59 3.62 9.75
C LYS A 136 -22.07 3.47 10.07
N GLU A 137 -22.49 2.23 10.32
CA GLU A 137 -23.83 1.92 10.81
C GLU A 137 -23.73 1.54 12.29
N GLU A 138 -24.50 2.21 13.15
CA GLU A 138 -24.55 1.92 14.58
C GLU A 138 -25.25 0.58 14.82
N VAL A 139 -24.57 -0.31 15.55
CA VAL A 139 -25.12 -1.61 15.93
C VAL A 139 -25.46 -1.57 17.41
N TYR A 140 -26.74 -1.78 17.70
CA TYR A 140 -27.26 -1.85 19.07
C TYR A 140 -27.46 -3.31 19.48
N GLN A 141 -27.18 -3.61 20.75
CA GLN A 141 -27.47 -4.92 21.36
C GLN A 141 -28.32 -4.74 22.61
N PRO A 142 -29.15 -5.74 22.98
CA PRO A 142 -29.89 -5.71 24.23
C PRO A 142 -28.95 -5.52 25.42
N GLU A 143 -29.29 -4.60 26.31
CA GLU A 143 -28.63 -4.42 27.59
C GLU A 143 -29.11 -5.55 28.50
N VAL A 144 -28.19 -6.37 28.99
CA VAL A 144 -28.52 -7.53 29.83
C VAL A 144 -28.10 -7.30 31.28
N ASP A 145 -28.84 -7.88 32.22
CA ASP A 145 -28.47 -7.93 33.64
C ASP A 145 -27.29 -8.89 33.92
N GLU A 146 -26.86 -9.02 35.19
CA GLU A 146 -25.77 -9.91 35.60
C GLU A 146 -26.02 -11.40 35.28
N LYS A 147 -27.26 -11.78 34.95
CA LYS A 147 -27.67 -13.13 34.60
C LYS A 147 -27.91 -13.30 33.09
N GLY A 148 -27.65 -12.28 32.28
CA GLY A 148 -27.82 -12.32 30.83
C GLY A 148 -29.26 -12.07 30.35
N VAL A 149 -30.16 -11.58 31.20
CA VAL A 149 -31.55 -11.29 30.84
C VAL A 149 -31.67 -9.86 30.30
N PRO A 150 -32.30 -9.62 29.13
CA PRO A 150 -32.52 -8.28 28.60
C PRO A 150 -33.30 -7.39 29.58
N LEU A 151 -32.71 -6.24 29.92
CA LEU A 151 -33.37 -5.16 30.65
C LEU A 151 -34.46 -4.56 29.76
N LYS A 152 -35.55 -4.11 30.36
CA LYS A 152 -36.69 -3.53 29.63
C LYS A 152 -36.87 -2.05 29.94
N ASN A 153 -37.32 -1.30 28.93
CA ASN A 153 -37.79 0.07 29.06
C ASN A 153 -39.17 0.11 29.73
N GLU A 154 -39.63 1.31 30.11
CA GLU A 154 -40.95 1.50 30.74
C GLU A 154 -42.13 1.04 29.86
N ASP A 155 -41.93 0.99 28.54
CA ASP A 155 -42.91 0.51 27.54
C ASP A 155 -42.86 -1.01 27.30
N GLY A 156 -41.99 -1.73 28.00
CA GLY A 156 -41.82 -3.19 27.88
C GLY A 156 -40.94 -3.66 26.72
N THR A 157 -40.37 -2.74 25.93
CA THR A 157 -39.36 -3.03 24.91
C THR A 157 -37.99 -3.32 25.53
N ASP A 158 -37.15 -4.09 24.86
CA ASP A 158 -35.79 -4.36 25.36
C ASP A 158 -34.95 -3.09 25.29
N LYS A 159 -34.33 -2.74 26.41
CA LYS A 159 -33.38 -1.64 26.50
C LYS A 159 -32.14 -2.04 25.70
N THR A 160 -31.73 -1.19 24.76
CA THR A 160 -30.57 -1.45 23.91
C THR A 160 -29.43 -0.51 24.23
N LYS A 161 -28.19 -1.01 24.15
CA LYS A 161 -26.97 -0.20 24.21
C LYS A 161 -26.19 -0.29 22.90
N LEU A 162 -25.45 0.78 22.57
CA LEU A 162 -24.55 0.78 21.42
C LEU A 162 -23.46 -0.28 21.64
N ALA A 163 -23.43 -1.30 20.78
CA ALA A 163 -22.47 -2.40 20.82
C ALA A 163 -21.25 -2.16 19.93
N GLY A 164 -21.38 -1.31 18.90
CA GLY A 164 -20.28 -0.92 18.02
C GLY A 164 -20.77 -0.34 16.70
N PHE A 165 -19.88 -0.33 15.72
CA PHE A 165 -20.19 0.13 14.36
C PHE A 165 -19.93 -1.00 13.36
N LYS A 166 -20.86 -1.21 12.43
CA LYS A 166 -20.63 -1.98 11.22
C LYS A 166 -20.11 -1.02 10.14
N LEU A 167 -19.00 -1.38 9.52
CA LEU A 167 -18.40 -0.60 8.44
C LEU A 167 -18.92 -1.10 7.10
N HIS A 168 -19.40 -0.18 6.27
CA HIS A 168 -19.70 -0.44 4.87
C HIS A 168 -18.70 0.31 4.01
N VAL A 169 -18.05 -0.41 3.09
CA VAL A 169 -17.06 0.15 2.16
C VAL A 169 -17.69 0.27 0.79
N ASP A 170 -17.64 1.48 0.23
CA ASP A 170 -18.07 1.78 -1.13
C ASP A 170 -16.97 1.34 -2.12
N PRO A 171 -17.20 0.29 -2.93
CA PRO A 171 -16.17 -0.26 -3.80
C PRO A 171 -15.72 0.70 -4.91
N GLU A 172 -16.54 1.69 -5.29
CA GLU A 172 -16.20 2.68 -6.33
C GLU A 172 -15.22 3.74 -5.82
N LYS A 173 -15.08 3.88 -4.49
CA LYS A 173 -14.17 4.83 -3.85
C LYS A 173 -12.89 4.19 -3.31
N GLU A 174 -12.74 2.89 -3.49
CA GLU A 174 -11.51 2.17 -3.14
C GLU A 174 -10.43 2.38 -4.20
N ARG A 175 -9.19 2.51 -3.75
CA ARG A 175 -8.01 2.55 -4.63
C ARG A 175 -7.45 1.15 -4.76
N GLN A 176 -7.33 0.66 -5.99
CA GLN A 176 -6.96 -0.74 -6.25
C GLN A 176 -5.46 -0.99 -6.14
N ILE A 177 -4.62 0.01 -6.41
CA ILE A 177 -3.15 -0.08 -6.35
C ILE A 177 -2.62 1.04 -5.46
N VAL A 178 -1.99 0.69 -4.35
CA VAL A 178 -1.54 1.64 -3.34
C VAL A 178 -0.12 1.34 -2.88
N ALA A 179 0.78 2.31 -3.06
CA ALA A 179 2.19 2.23 -2.74
C ALA A 179 2.56 3.08 -1.51
N GLY A 180 3.53 2.56 -0.74
CA GLY A 180 4.44 3.41 0.01
C GLY A 180 5.71 3.63 -0.80
N TRP A 181 6.60 4.48 -0.30
CA TRP A 181 7.84 4.81 -1.00
C TRP A 181 9.08 4.53 -0.14
N TYR A 182 10.18 4.28 -0.82
CA TYR A 182 11.50 4.12 -0.23
C TYR A 182 12.54 4.83 -1.10
N CYS A 183 13.71 5.14 -0.54
CA CYS A 183 14.81 5.68 -1.33
C CYS A 183 15.39 4.57 -2.22
N THR A 184 15.79 4.89 -3.45
CA THR A 184 16.59 3.98 -4.26
C THR A 184 18.02 3.87 -3.69
N GLU A 185 18.87 3.09 -4.35
CA GLU A 185 20.25 2.86 -3.92
C GLU A 185 21.11 4.13 -3.82
N ASP A 186 20.78 5.18 -4.59
CA ASP A 186 21.49 6.46 -4.55
C ASP A 186 21.23 7.27 -3.26
N GLY A 187 20.23 6.86 -2.45
CA GLY A 187 19.82 7.52 -1.22
C GLY A 187 19.15 8.89 -1.40
N LYS A 188 18.78 9.28 -2.62
CA LYS A 188 18.22 10.60 -2.99
C LYS A 188 16.91 10.49 -3.78
N THR A 189 16.86 9.64 -4.79
CA THR A 189 15.66 9.36 -5.58
C THR A 189 14.78 8.36 -4.83
N THR A 190 13.50 8.35 -5.14
CA THR A 190 12.51 7.46 -4.50
C THR A 190 12.05 6.37 -5.47
N SER A 191 11.39 5.36 -4.92
CA SER A 191 10.79 4.26 -5.67
C SER A 191 9.57 4.66 -6.50
N VAL A 192 9.19 5.94 -6.56
CA VAL A 192 8.05 6.42 -7.36
C VAL A 192 8.50 7.49 -8.35
N ALA A 193 7.89 7.50 -9.53
CA ALA A 193 8.24 8.42 -10.62
C ALA A 193 7.04 8.84 -11.46
N HIS A 194 7.27 9.89 -12.25
CA HIS A 194 6.36 10.40 -13.27
C HIS A 194 6.95 10.21 -14.66
N TRP A 195 6.08 10.00 -15.65
CA TRP A 195 6.43 9.91 -17.05
C TRP A 195 6.84 11.26 -17.61
N LEU A 196 7.84 11.20 -18.49
CA LEU A 196 8.36 12.33 -19.23
C LEU A 196 8.02 12.15 -20.70
N ASP A 197 7.80 13.26 -21.40
CA ASP A 197 7.83 13.23 -22.86
C ASP A 197 9.26 12.95 -23.37
N GLU A 198 9.41 12.72 -24.67
CA GLU A 198 10.70 12.37 -25.25
C GLU A 198 11.78 13.44 -25.02
N ASN A 199 11.42 14.72 -25.10
CA ASN A 199 12.39 15.81 -24.97
C ASN A 199 12.88 15.91 -23.53
N ASP A 200 11.97 15.82 -22.57
CA ASP A 200 12.31 15.83 -21.15
C ASP A 200 13.06 14.55 -20.75
N PHE A 201 12.70 13.38 -21.30
CA PHE A 201 13.43 12.14 -21.06
C PHE A 201 14.87 12.21 -21.58
N ARG A 202 15.08 12.73 -22.80
CA ARG A 202 16.42 13.02 -23.34
C ARG A 202 17.18 14.02 -22.45
N GLY A 203 16.52 15.11 -22.07
CA GLY A 203 17.09 16.14 -21.20
C GLY A 203 17.47 15.64 -19.80
N ASN A 204 16.74 14.65 -19.29
CA ASN A 204 16.97 14.01 -18.00
C ASN A 204 17.96 12.83 -18.07
N GLY A 205 18.66 12.66 -19.20
CA GLY A 205 19.70 11.63 -19.37
C GLY A 205 19.16 10.22 -19.58
N GLY A 206 17.91 10.08 -20.06
CA GLY A 206 17.29 8.78 -20.31
C GLY A 206 16.78 8.08 -19.05
N VAL A 207 16.44 8.85 -18.01
CA VAL A 207 15.87 8.32 -16.76
C VAL A 207 14.52 8.99 -16.50
N MET A 208 13.58 8.22 -15.95
CA MET A 208 12.27 8.72 -15.57
C MET A 208 12.35 9.77 -14.46
N ASN A 209 11.33 10.61 -14.34
CA ASN A 209 11.32 11.68 -13.34
C ASN A 209 10.95 11.13 -11.96
N HIS A 210 11.93 10.52 -11.29
CA HIS A 210 11.77 10.04 -9.92
C HIS A 210 11.51 11.20 -8.97
N GLU A 211 10.52 11.04 -8.10
CA GLU A 211 10.41 11.89 -6.93
C GLU A 211 11.70 11.77 -6.10
N THR A 212 12.17 12.88 -5.56
CA THR A 212 13.32 12.95 -4.66
C THR A 212 12.84 13.10 -3.22
N ILE A 213 13.73 12.91 -2.25
CA ILE A 213 13.45 13.23 -0.85
C ILE A 213 12.92 14.67 -0.71
N GLU A 214 13.45 15.61 -1.48
CA GLU A 214 13.02 17.00 -1.41
C GLU A 214 11.61 17.19 -1.99
N SER A 215 11.37 16.71 -3.22
CA SER A 215 10.09 16.91 -3.91
C SER A 215 8.94 16.16 -3.21
N ILE A 216 9.16 14.92 -2.77
CA ILE A 216 8.13 14.14 -2.09
C ILE A 216 7.77 14.74 -0.72
N SER A 217 8.72 15.38 -0.03
CA SER A 217 8.48 16.03 1.28
C SER A 217 7.56 17.24 1.19
N LYS A 218 7.46 17.87 0.01
CA LYS A 218 6.56 19.00 -0.26
C LYS A 218 5.11 18.53 -0.42
N ARG A 219 4.88 17.26 -0.74
CA ARG A 219 3.54 16.66 -0.82
C ARG A 219 3.01 16.32 0.57
N LYS A 220 1.69 16.50 0.77
CA LYS A 220 1.02 16.29 2.07
C LYS A 220 -0.19 15.36 2.01
N LYS A 221 -0.61 14.99 0.81
CA LYS A 221 -1.80 14.16 0.54
C LYS A 221 -1.43 13.06 -0.45
N PRO A 222 -2.17 11.94 -0.47
CA PRO A 222 -2.08 10.94 -1.52
C PRO A 222 -2.17 11.58 -2.92
N PHE A 223 -1.38 11.06 -3.85
CA PHE A 223 -1.31 11.50 -5.23
C PHE A 223 -1.09 10.29 -6.15
N THR A 224 -1.40 10.45 -7.43
CA THR A 224 -1.16 9.40 -8.44
C THR A 224 0.27 9.48 -8.96
N VAL A 225 0.84 8.33 -9.28
CA VAL A 225 2.18 8.18 -9.86
C VAL A 225 2.11 7.30 -11.11
N ASP A 226 3.11 7.45 -11.97
CA ASP A 226 3.17 6.67 -13.21
C ASP A 226 3.97 5.38 -13.05
N TYR A 227 4.84 5.38 -12.04
CA TYR A 227 5.68 4.25 -11.66
C TYR A 227 5.77 4.14 -10.14
N THR A 228 5.75 2.90 -9.65
CA THR A 228 6.17 2.54 -8.30
C THR A 228 6.95 1.22 -8.34
N GLY A 229 8.01 1.14 -7.56
CA GLY A 229 8.65 -0.13 -7.26
C GLY A 229 7.74 -1.04 -6.42
N PHE A 230 7.96 -2.35 -6.50
CA PHE A 230 7.15 -3.37 -5.83
C PHE A 230 7.59 -3.69 -4.39
N GLY A 231 8.59 -3.00 -3.86
CA GLY A 231 9.10 -3.26 -2.51
C GLY A 231 8.11 -2.98 -1.38
N TRP A 232 7.10 -2.13 -1.60
CA TRP A 232 6.03 -1.88 -0.62
C TRP A 232 4.74 -1.45 -1.30
N LEU A 233 4.03 -2.44 -1.87
CA LEU A 233 2.87 -2.21 -2.74
C LEU A 233 1.68 -3.11 -2.33
N LEU A 234 0.53 -2.50 -2.06
CA LEU A 234 -0.72 -3.18 -1.82
C LEU A 234 -1.57 -3.18 -3.11
N ILE A 235 -1.98 -4.36 -3.55
CA ILE A 235 -2.81 -4.54 -4.75
C ILE A 235 -4.08 -5.27 -4.34
N LYS A 236 -5.23 -4.69 -4.66
CA LYS A 236 -6.55 -5.30 -4.45
C LYS A 236 -6.78 -6.42 -5.46
N LYS A 237 -7.46 -7.48 -5.03
CA LYS A 237 -7.99 -8.51 -5.95
C LYS A 237 -8.81 -7.85 -7.07
N GLY A 238 -8.61 -8.32 -8.30
CA GLY A 238 -9.25 -7.79 -9.50
C GLY A 238 -8.30 -7.04 -10.43
N VAL A 239 -7.12 -6.62 -9.95
CA VAL A 239 -6.10 -5.97 -10.80
C VAL A 239 -5.43 -7.01 -11.70
N PHE A 240 -4.81 -8.05 -11.13
CA PHE A 240 -4.16 -9.11 -11.92
C PHE A 240 -5.14 -10.02 -12.66
N GLU A 241 -6.42 -10.02 -12.26
CA GLU A 241 -7.50 -10.73 -12.96
C GLU A 241 -8.15 -9.90 -14.08
N ASN A 242 -7.76 -8.63 -14.24
CA ASN A 242 -8.33 -7.77 -15.28
C ASN A 242 -7.89 -8.26 -16.68
N GLU A 243 -8.79 -8.18 -17.67
CA GLU A 243 -8.50 -8.61 -19.05
C GLU A 243 -7.38 -7.78 -19.71
N GLY A 244 -7.18 -6.54 -19.28
CA GLY A 244 -6.06 -5.68 -19.67
C GLY A 244 -4.74 -5.98 -18.95
N MET A 245 -4.71 -6.97 -18.06
CA MET A 245 -3.51 -7.42 -17.33
C MET A 245 -3.17 -8.90 -17.65
N PRO A 246 -2.94 -9.28 -18.91
CA PRO A 246 -2.66 -10.66 -19.26
C PRO A 246 -1.28 -11.13 -18.76
N TYR A 247 -1.16 -12.44 -18.53
CA TYR A 247 0.16 -13.07 -18.37
C TYR A 247 0.97 -12.93 -19.66
N PRO A 248 2.30 -12.66 -19.59
CA PRO A 248 3.12 -12.46 -18.38
C PRO A 248 3.04 -11.04 -17.76
N TRP A 249 2.55 -10.96 -16.53
CA TRP A 249 2.27 -9.70 -15.80
C TRP A 249 3.47 -8.77 -15.54
N PHE A 250 4.69 -9.27 -15.72
CA PHE A 250 5.93 -8.58 -15.41
C PHE A 250 6.94 -8.66 -16.57
N ALA A 251 6.49 -8.98 -17.79
CA ALA A 251 7.41 -9.08 -18.92
C ALA A 251 8.03 -7.71 -19.23
N PRO A 252 9.37 -7.62 -19.31
CA PRO A 252 10.05 -6.40 -19.76
C PRO A 252 9.49 -5.94 -21.10
N LYS A 253 9.34 -4.62 -21.26
CA LYS A 253 8.84 -4.02 -22.49
C LYS A 253 9.88 -3.10 -23.09
N MET A 254 9.91 -3.06 -24.41
CA MET A 254 10.57 -1.98 -25.14
C MET A 254 9.63 -0.78 -25.16
N GLN A 255 10.04 0.30 -24.52
CA GLN A 255 9.43 1.61 -24.70
C GLN A 255 10.05 2.27 -25.93
N VAL A 256 9.18 2.71 -26.84
CA VAL A 256 9.58 3.45 -28.04
C VAL A 256 8.88 4.80 -27.95
N PHE A 257 9.67 5.87 -27.86
CA PHE A 257 9.14 7.23 -27.80
C PHE A 257 8.67 7.70 -29.19
N GLU A 258 8.00 8.86 -29.25
CA GLU A 258 7.29 9.33 -30.44
C GLU A 258 8.13 9.35 -31.73
N SER A 259 9.42 9.72 -31.64
CA SER A 259 10.31 9.75 -32.81
C SER A 259 10.77 8.37 -33.30
N GLY A 260 10.66 7.35 -32.45
CA GLY A 260 11.25 6.03 -32.68
C GLY A 260 12.77 5.96 -32.49
N GLU A 261 13.46 7.09 -32.34
CA GLU A 261 14.91 7.16 -32.13
C GLU A 261 15.31 6.88 -30.69
N VAL A 262 14.46 7.25 -29.73
CA VAL A 262 14.67 6.94 -28.32
C VAL A 262 13.92 5.67 -27.99
N GLN A 263 14.67 4.69 -27.51
CA GLN A 263 14.15 3.42 -27.06
C GLN A 263 14.76 3.10 -25.70
N ASP A 264 13.94 2.62 -24.78
CA ASP A 264 14.36 2.18 -23.47
C ASP A 264 13.78 0.79 -23.19
N MET A 265 14.58 -0.08 -22.56
CA MET A 265 14.08 -1.36 -22.07
C MET A 265 13.65 -1.16 -20.62
N CYS A 266 12.35 -1.16 -20.38
CA CYS A 266 11.87 -0.92 -19.03
C CYS A 266 11.88 -2.19 -18.19
N GLY A 267 12.24 -2.05 -16.91
CA GLY A 267 12.22 -3.12 -15.92
C GLY A 267 10.81 -3.68 -15.66
N GLU A 268 10.75 -4.75 -14.89
CA GLU A 268 9.53 -5.51 -14.62
C GLU A 268 8.48 -4.68 -13.86
N ASP A 269 8.91 -3.87 -12.89
CA ASP A 269 8.01 -3.00 -12.13
C ASP A 269 7.40 -1.92 -13.03
N VAL A 270 8.20 -1.39 -13.97
CA VAL A 270 7.74 -0.42 -14.97
C VAL A 270 6.72 -1.06 -15.92
N SER A 271 7.01 -2.27 -16.41
CA SER A 271 6.11 -2.98 -17.33
C SER A 271 4.72 -3.18 -16.72
N PHE A 272 4.65 -3.61 -15.45
CA PHE A 272 3.40 -3.73 -14.72
C PHE A 272 2.68 -2.38 -14.60
N CYS A 273 3.40 -1.31 -14.23
CA CYS A 273 2.78 0.00 -14.04
C CYS A 273 2.19 0.54 -15.35
N LEU A 274 2.87 0.30 -16.49
CA LEU A 274 2.35 0.64 -17.81
C LEU A 274 1.08 -0.13 -18.14
N ASP A 275 1.11 -1.45 -17.98
CA ASP A 275 -0.07 -2.31 -18.22
C ASP A 275 -1.25 -1.89 -17.34
N ALA A 276 -1.00 -1.64 -16.05
CA ALA A 276 -2.02 -1.22 -15.11
C ALA A 276 -2.68 0.09 -15.56
N LYS A 277 -1.88 1.08 -15.99
CA LYS A 277 -2.40 2.34 -16.50
C LYS A 277 -3.16 2.19 -17.81
N GLU A 278 -2.67 1.37 -18.74
CA GLU A 278 -3.34 1.07 -20.00
C GLU A 278 -4.69 0.36 -19.76
N ALA A 279 -4.76 -0.51 -18.75
CA ALA A 279 -5.99 -1.15 -18.27
C ALA A 279 -6.91 -0.21 -17.46
N GLY A 280 -6.55 1.07 -17.30
CA GLY A 280 -7.37 2.08 -16.65
C GLY A 280 -7.23 2.19 -15.13
N PHE A 281 -6.22 1.54 -14.54
CA PHE A 281 -5.93 1.65 -13.11
C PHE A 281 -5.07 2.87 -12.79
N GLU A 282 -5.40 3.53 -11.67
CA GLU A 282 -4.54 4.54 -11.06
C GLU A 282 -3.65 3.91 -9.98
N ILE A 283 -2.38 4.34 -9.95
CA ILE A 283 -1.42 3.94 -8.92
C ILE A 283 -1.28 5.08 -7.93
N TRP A 284 -1.67 4.83 -6.68
CA TRP A 284 -1.69 5.85 -5.64
C TRP A 284 -0.49 5.73 -4.69
N CYS A 285 0.19 6.84 -4.42
CA CYS A 285 1.23 6.94 -3.40
C CYS A 285 0.81 7.96 -2.33
N ASP A 286 0.99 7.63 -1.04
CA ASP A 286 0.91 8.63 0.03
C ASP A 286 2.33 9.01 0.50
N PRO A 287 2.72 10.30 0.39
CA PRO A 287 4.08 10.76 0.68
C PRO A 287 4.48 10.55 2.16
N ARG A 288 3.54 10.23 3.04
CA ARG A 288 3.79 9.96 4.45
C ARG A 288 4.13 8.50 4.73
N ILE A 289 3.83 7.59 3.79
CA ILE A 289 4.11 6.15 3.89
C ILE A 289 5.52 5.86 3.38
N ARG A 290 6.52 6.31 4.15
CA ARG A 290 7.92 5.96 3.90
C ARG A 290 8.30 4.65 4.60
N VAL A 291 8.94 3.73 3.88
CA VAL A 291 9.65 2.57 4.43
C VAL A 291 11.16 2.70 4.18
N GLY A 292 11.97 1.94 4.91
CA GLY A 292 13.43 1.90 4.69
C GLY A 292 13.81 0.90 3.61
N HIS A 293 15.04 1.03 3.10
CA HIS A 293 15.62 0.18 2.06
C HIS A 293 17.06 -0.14 2.44
N GLU A 294 17.32 -1.41 2.76
CA GLU A 294 18.61 -1.92 3.20
C GLU A 294 19.52 -2.12 1.97
N LYS A 295 20.68 -1.45 1.95
CA LYS A 295 21.69 -1.64 0.90
C LYS A 295 23.03 -2.00 1.49
N THR A 296 23.61 -3.08 0.99
CA THR A 296 24.96 -3.51 1.36
C THR A 296 25.98 -2.54 0.76
N ARG A 297 26.97 -2.15 1.56
CA ARG A 297 28.12 -1.37 1.10
C ARG A 297 29.39 -2.18 1.36
N ILE A 298 30.27 -2.24 0.39
CA ILE A 298 31.63 -2.76 0.56
C ILE A 298 32.45 -1.62 1.18
N ILE A 299 33.11 -1.90 2.30
CA ILE A 299 34.03 -0.99 2.97
C ILE A 299 35.47 -1.22 2.49
#